data_AF-A0A2T6DJS4-F1
#
_entry.id   AF-A0A2T6DJS4-F1
#
_cell.length_a   1.000
_cell.length_b   1.000
_cell.length_c   1.000
_cell.angle_alpha   90.00
_cell.angle_beta   90.00
_cell.angle_gamma   90.00
#
_symmetry.space_group_name_H-M   'P 1'
#
loop_
_entity.id
_entity.type
_entity.pdbx_description
1 polymer ?
#
loop_
_entity_poly.entity_id
_entity_poly.type
_entity_poly.pdbx_seq_one_letter_code
_entity_poly.pdbx_strand_id
1 'polypeptide(L)'
;MGLDGTVFSDATNEDLLATERLGNSASIAYLRDFVMAHTPDAEIILEKVLHSGTHTGDEIPVSSLERLRGEVESVSRSAQGDASVAEFVARCRNLVDTAIRHRRPITF
;
A
#
# COMPACT_ATOMS: atom_id res chain seq x y z
N MET A 1 -23.54 24.28 -23.83
CA MET A 1 -23.82 24.16 -22.38
C MET A 1 -24.54 22.84 -22.17
N GLY A 2 -24.03 21.97 -21.29
CA GLY A 2 -24.76 20.78 -20.86
C GLY A 2 -23.94 19.51 -20.78
N LEU A 3 -23.03 19.47 -19.81
CA LEU A 3 -22.64 18.30 -19.00
C LEU A 3 -22.25 17.02 -19.75
N ASP A 4 -20.97 16.94 -20.15
CA ASP A 4 -20.26 15.67 -20.27
C ASP A 4 -20.00 15.16 -18.85
N GLY A 5 -20.99 14.48 -18.29
CA GLY A 5 -20.85 13.73 -17.06
C GLY A 5 -20.04 12.49 -17.34
N THR A 6 -18.72 12.65 -17.50
CA THR A 6 -17.79 11.54 -17.45
C THR A 6 -17.89 10.95 -16.05
N VAL A 7 -18.76 9.94 -15.90
CA VAL A 7 -18.78 9.05 -14.75
C VAL A 7 -17.45 8.30 -14.81
N PHE A 8 -16.40 8.89 -14.25
CA PHE A 8 -15.18 8.16 -13.92
C PHE A 8 -15.62 7.06 -12.96
N SER A 9 -15.73 5.84 -13.49
CA SER A 9 -16.15 4.65 -12.76
C SER A 9 -15.18 4.39 -11.61
N ASP A 10 -15.54 4.93 -10.44
CA ASP A 10 -14.91 4.72 -9.13
C ASP A 10 -14.74 3.21 -8.81
N ALA A 11 -15.53 2.37 -9.46
CA ALA A 11 -15.47 0.91 -9.41
C ALA A 11 -14.13 0.31 -9.85
N THR A 12 -13.35 0.93 -10.75
CA THR A 12 -12.05 0.33 -11.18
C THR A 12 -10.95 0.51 -10.14
N ASN A 13 -11.00 1.59 -9.36
CA ASN A 13 -9.96 1.88 -8.36
C ASN A 13 -10.27 1.16 -7.04
N GLU A 14 -11.53 1.10 -6.62
CA GLU A 14 -11.94 0.32 -5.44
C GLU A 14 -11.78 -1.19 -5.67
N ASP A 15 -12.06 -1.70 -6.88
CA ASP A 15 -11.71 -3.08 -7.23
C ASP A 15 -10.19 -3.28 -7.31
N LEU A 16 -9.39 -2.32 -7.80
CA LEU A 16 -7.92 -2.41 -7.72
C LEU A 16 -7.43 -2.50 -6.27
N LEU A 17 -8.00 -1.71 -5.35
CA LEU A 17 -7.69 -1.74 -3.92
C LEU A 17 -8.03 -3.09 -3.27
N ALA A 18 -9.17 -3.68 -3.63
CA ALA A 18 -9.62 -4.96 -3.10
C ALA A 18 -8.93 -6.18 -3.75
N THR A 19 -8.56 -6.08 -5.03
CA THR A 19 -7.89 -7.16 -5.79
C THR A 19 -6.37 -7.16 -5.57
N GLU A 20 -5.78 -6.00 -5.28
CA GLU A 20 -4.41 -5.84 -4.74
C GLU A 20 -4.38 -5.98 -3.22
N ARG A 21 -5.37 -6.65 -2.60
CA ARG A 21 -5.08 -7.37 -1.35
C ARG A 21 -3.80 -8.13 -1.64
N LEU A 22 -2.73 -7.76 -0.95
CA LEU A 22 -1.36 -8.27 -1.03
C LEU A 22 -1.37 -9.79 -0.77
N GLY A 23 -1.93 -10.51 -1.73
CA GLY A 23 -2.64 -11.76 -1.59
C GLY A 23 -1.70 -12.92 -1.75
N ASN A 24 -0.59 -12.85 -1.03
CA ASN A 24 0.28 -13.99 -0.87
C ASN A 24 0.66 -14.04 0.60
N SER A 25 -0.20 -14.67 1.40
CA SER A 25 -0.05 -14.82 2.85
C SER A 25 1.28 -15.49 3.25
N ALA A 26 1.88 -16.29 2.35
CA ALA A 26 3.24 -16.81 2.51
C ALA A 26 4.33 -15.74 2.27
N SER A 27 4.11 -14.79 1.35
CA SER A 27 5.00 -13.66 1.12
C SER A 27 4.88 -12.57 2.20
N ILE A 28 3.74 -12.43 2.89
CA ILE A 28 3.59 -11.43 3.97
C ILE A 28 4.59 -11.69 5.09
N ALA A 29 4.78 -12.95 5.51
CA ALA A 29 5.76 -13.28 6.55
C ALA A 29 7.19 -12.94 6.11
N TYR A 30 7.56 -13.32 4.88
CA TYR A 30 8.86 -12.98 4.28
C TYR A 30 9.09 -11.47 4.19
N LEU A 31 8.12 -10.73 3.62
CA LEU A 31 8.18 -9.29 3.47
C LEU A 31 8.23 -8.59 4.83
N ARG A 32 7.48 -9.09 5.82
CA ARG A 32 7.49 -8.58 7.18
C ARG A 32 8.86 -8.76 7.82
N ASP A 33 9.42 -9.96 7.77
CA ASP A 33 10.75 -10.24 8.31
C ASP A 33 11.82 -9.38 7.61
N PHE A 34 11.73 -9.22 6.30
CA PHE A 34 12.60 -8.35 5.53
C PHE A 34 12.51 -6.89 5.99
N VAL A 35 11.30 -6.35 6.09
CA VAL A 35 11.06 -4.96 6.51
C VAL A 35 11.50 -4.76 7.97
N MET A 36 11.22 -5.70 8.87
CA MET A 36 11.70 -5.64 10.25
C MET A 36 13.23 -5.64 10.33
N ALA A 37 13.91 -6.42 9.49
CA ALA A 37 15.37 -6.52 9.49
C ALA A 37 16.08 -5.28 8.90
N HIS A 38 15.47 -4.62 7.91
CA HIS A 38 16.13 -3.54 7.16
C HIS A 38 15.51 -2.15 7.36
N THR A 39 14.28 -2.07 7.85
CA THR A 39 13.53 -0.83 8.06
C THR A 39 12.56 -1.01 9.24
N PRO A 40 13.06 -1.24 10.47
CA PRO A 40 12.22 -1.50 11.64
C PRO A 40 11.29 -0.33 11.99
N ASP A 41 11.63 0.89 11.56
CA ASP A 41 10.83 2.10 11.78
C ASP A 41 9.64 2.25 10.81
N ALA A 42 9.44 1.30 9.88
CA ALA A 42 8.32 1.29 8.95
C ALA A 42 7.02 0.79 9.62
N GLU A 43 6.58 1.50 10.65
CA GLU A 43 5.45 1.13 11.51
C GLU A 43 4.14 0.96 10.72
N ILE A 44 3.81 1.86 9.78
CA ILE A 44 2.56 1.74 9.01
C ILE A 44 2.63 0.52 8.10
N ILE A 45 3.76 0.28 7.43
CA ILE A 45 3.93 -0.92 6.60
C ILE A 45 3.83 -2.19 7.47
N LEU A 46 4.48 -2.24 8.62
CA LEU A 46 4.49 -3.41 9.49
C LEU A 46 3.14 -3.66 10.17
N GLU A 47 2.42 -2.63 10.58
CA GLU A 47 1.19 -2.78 11.37
C GLU A 47 -0.08 -2.80 10.52
N LYS A 48 -0.10 -2.12 9.38
CA LYS A 48 -1.30 -1.95 8.54
C LYS A 48 -1.20 -2.68 7.21
N VAL A 49 -0.02 -2.72 6.58
CA VAL A 49 0.14 -3.29 5.22
C VAL A 49 0.55 -4.78 5.26
N LEU A 50 1.51 -5.13 6.12
CA LEU A 50 2.08 -6.48 6.27
C LEU A 50 1.63 -7.15 7.58
N HIS A 51 0.40 -6.85 8.00
CA HIS A 51 -0.16 -7.45 9.20
C HIS A 51 -0.64 -8.89 8.91
N SER A 52 -0.27 -9.84 9.77
CA SER A 52 -0.60 -11.26 9.64
C SER A 52 -1.98 -11.64 10.18
N GLY A 53 -2.91 -10.69 10.25
CA GLY A 53 -4.24 -10.85 10.86
C GLY A 53 -5.37 -10.32 9.97
N THR A 54 -6.60 -10.80 10.21
CA THR A 54 -7.81 -10.36 9.50
C THR A 54 -8.25 -8.96 9.98
N HIS A 55 -7.70 -7.91 9.38
CA HIS A 55 -8.22 -6.55 9.55
C HIS A 55 -9.16 -6.19 8.39
N THR A 56 -10.34 -6.78 8.39
CA THR A 56 -11.43 -6.23 7.56
C THR A 56 -11.87 -4.91 8.21
N GLY A 57 -11.64 -3.78 7.54
CA GLY A 57 -12.06 -2.46 8.02
C GLY A 57 -10.97 -1.61 8.68
N ASP A 58 -9.69 -1.97 8.56
CA ASP A 58 -8.62 -1.03 8.91
C ASP A 58 -8.47 0.04 7.83
N GLU A 59 -8.18 1.26 8.27
CA GLU A 59 -7.99 2.43 7.42
C GLU A 59 -6.62 3.07 7.69
N ILE A 60 -5.91 3.42 6.63
CA ILE A 60 -4.79 4.36 6.68
C ILE A 60 -5.34 5.73 6.29
N PRO A 61 -5.48 6.65 7.26
CA PRO A 61 -6.10 7.94 7.02
C PRO A 61 -5.21 8.80 6.11
N VAL A 62 -5.81 9.76 5.42
CA VAL A 62 -5.11 10.68 4.50
C VAL A 62 -3.91 11.38 5.16
N SER A 63 -4.03 11.71 6.46
CA SER A 63 -2.95 12.33 7.24
C SER A 63 -1.69 11.46 7.36
N SER A 64 -1.82 10.15 7.20
CA SER A 64 -0.73 9.18 7.34
C SER A 64 -0.10 8.79 6.00
N LEU A 65 -0.66 9.22 4.86
CA LEU A 65 -0.20 8.79 3.53
C LEU A 65 1.21 9.30 3.19
N GLU A 66 1.56 10.53 3.57
CA GLU A 66 2.92 11.04 3.34
C GLU A 66 3.96 10.29 4.19
N ARG A 67 3.59 9.89 5.42
CA ARG A 67 4.42 9.04 6.27
C ARG A 67 4.61 7.67 5.64
N LEU A 68 3.52 7.04 5.20
CA LEU A 68 3.55 5.75 4.50
C LEU A 68 4.39 5.82 3.23
N ARG A 69 4.31 6.90 2.47
CA ARG A 69 5.17 7.14 1.30
C ARG A 69 6.65 7.12 1.69
N GLY A 70 7.02 7.82 2.77
CA GLY A 70 8.38 7.80 3.31
C GLY A 70 8.86 6.42 3.72
N GLU A 71 7.99 5.61 4.33
CA GLU A 71 8.28 4.22 4.68
C GLU A 71 8.51 3.36 3.43
N VAL A 72 7.64 3.49 2.42
CA VAL A 72 7.79 2.77 1.13
C VAL A 72 9.11 3.13 0.45
N GLU A 73 9.50 4.41 0.46
CA GLU A 73 10.79 4.85 -0.07
C GLU A 73 11.97 4.26 0.72
N SER A 74 11.87 4.17 2.05
CA SER A 74 12.91 3.52 2.88
C SER A 74 13.04 2.04 2.56
N VAL A 75 11.93 1.30 2.46
CA VAL A 75 11.96 -0.13 2.08
C VAL A 75 12.51 -0.30 0.67
N SER A 76 12.19 0.61 -0.26
CA SER A 76 12.71 0.59 -1.63
C SER A 76 14.24 0.66 -1.70
N ARG A 77 14.86 1.44 -0.82
CA ARG A 77 16.33 1.56 -0.75
C ARG A 77 16.98 0.28 -0.24
N SER A 78 16.29 -0.43 0.65
CA SER A 78 16.75 -1.69 1.22
C SER A 78 16.52 -2.89 0.30
N ALA A 79 15.56 -2.80 -0.63
CA ALA A 79 15.13 -3.88 -1.53
C ALA A 79 16.15 -4.30 -2.62
N GLN A 80 17.41 -3.83 -2.58
CA GLN A 80 18.38 -4.09 -3.64
C GLN A 80 18.66 -5.59 -3.80
N GLY A 81 18.30 -6.15 -4.96
CA GLY A 81 18.53 -7.55 -5.30
C GLY A 81 17.37 -8.50 -4.97
N ASP A 82 16.30 -8.01 -4.35
CA ASP A 82 15.12 -8.81 -4.05
C ASP A 82 13.94 -8.42 -4.95
N ALA A 83 13.63 -9.27 -5.93
CA ALA A 83 12.55 -9.05 -6.88
C ALA A 83 11.16 -9.02 -6.20
N SER A 84 10.96 -9.81 -5.15
CA SER A 84 9.68 -9.89 -4.44
C SER A 84 9.43 -8.61 -3.64
N VAL A 85 10.47 -8.11 -2.95
CA VAL A 85 10.39 -6.84 -2.23
C VAL A 85 10.26 -5.67 -3.20
N ALA A 86 10.98 -5.68 -4.33
CA ALA A 86 10.87 -4.64 -5.34
C ALA A 86 9.45 -4.56 -5.95
N GLU A 87 8.83 -5.70 -6.25
CA GLU A 87 7.45 -5.76 -6.73
C GLU A 87 6.46 -5.25 -5.67
N PHE A 88 6.62 -5.69 -4.42
CA PHE A 88 5.84 -5.21 -3.29
C PHE A 88 5.91 -3.68 -3.15
N VAL A 89 7.12 -3.12 -3.15
CA VAL A 89 7.37 -1.69 -3.07
C VAL A 89 6.71 -0.94 -4.23
N ALA A 90 6.80 -1.47 -5.45
CA ALA A 90 6.18 -0.83 -6.62
C ALA A 90 4.65 -0.75 -6.49
N ARG A 91 4.02 -1.82 -6.01
CA ARG A 91 2.57 -1.87 -5.74
C ARG A 91 2.19 -0.90 -4.63
N CYS A 92 2.90 -0.91 -3.50
CA CYS A 92 2.67 0.03 -2.40
C CYS A 92 2.85 1.49 -2.83
N ARG A 93 3.87 1.80 -3.65
CA ARG A 93 4.07 3.16 -4.16
C ARG A 93 2.89 3.62 -5.02
N ASN A 94 2.44 2.78 -5.95
CA ASN A 94 1.29 3.10 -6.81
C ASN A 94 0.01 3.32 -5.99
N LEU A 95 -0.22 2.48 -4.99
CA LEU A 95 -1.33 2.59 -4.04
C LEU A 95 -1.31 3.93 -3.30
N VAL A 96 -0.18 4.28 -2.69
CA VAL A 96 -0.01 5.51 -1.91
C VAL A 96 -0.10 6.75 -2.78
N ASP A 97 0.56 6.77 -3.94
CA ASP A 97 0.50 7.90 -4.87
C ASP A 97 -0.92 8.12 -5.39
N THR A 98 -1.69 7.04 -5.60
CA THR A 98 -3.11 7.12 -5.99
C THR A 98 -3.95 7.68 -4.84
N ALA A 99 -3.79 7.16 -3.63
CA ALA A 99 -4.50 7.63 -2.44
C ALA A 99 -4.23 9.12 -2.17
N ILE A 100 -2.97 9.57 -2.29
CA ILE A 100 -2.58 10.98 -2.16
C ILE A 100 -3.22 11.83 -3.26
N ARG A 101 -3.13 11.40 -4.52
CA ARG A 101 -3.68 12.13 -5.67
C ARG A 101 -5.17 12.38 -5.52
N HIS A 102 -5.91 11.39 -5.04
CA HIS A 102 -7.36 11.47 -4.85
C HIS A 102 -7.76 11.98 -3.47
N ARG A 103 -6.81 12.21 -2.56
CA ARG A 103 -7.06 12.58 -1.15
C ARG A 103 -8.05 11.63 -0.48
N ARG A 104 -7.90 10.33 -0.75
CA ARG A 104 -8.73 9.27 -0.15
C ARG A 104 -7.87 8.42 0.79
N PRO A 105 -8.43 7.94 1.90
CA PRO A 105 -7.75 6.97 2.73
C PRO A 105 -7.58 5.63 2.00
N ILE A 106 -6.69 4.78 2.51
CA ILE A 106 -6.54 3.39 2.06
C ILE A 106 -7.29 2.49 3.03
N THR A 107 -8.18 1.64 2.54
CA THR A 107 -9.02 0.72 3.34
C THR A 107 -8.76 -0.74 2.97
N PHE A 108 -8.76 -1.66 3.94
CA PHE A 108 -8.42 -3.09 3.78
C PHE A 108 -9.58 -4.09 4.06
#